data_AF-A0A6A7KS88-F1
#
_entry.id   AF-A0A6A7KS88-F1
#
_cell.length_a   1.000
_cell.length_b   1.000
_cell.length_c   1.000
_cell.angle_alpha   90.00
_cell.angle_beta   90.00
_cell.angle_gamma   90.00
#
_symmetry.space_group_name_H-M   'P 1'
#
loop_
_entity.id
_entity.type
_entity.pdbx_description
1 polymer ?
#
loop_
_entity_poly.entity_id
_entity_poly.type
_entity_poly.pdbx_seq_one_letter_code
_entity_poly.pdbx_strand_id
1 'polypeptide(L)'
;MPFFKSMPEDAGPANVFRTYPDIFGHWVKMSQAVMNGPSPFSPGERELIATYVVGLAECEYAYAAHAAATCAWGIEEGLVEALLADPETAAIEPKFKPLLAFVKKLTLTPSKMAKADAEAVFAAGWDERALHDAILITARMSFMNRLVEGYGFTPMDPERAKADARLRVAKGYRDKYPEFAEKKRGDGVRAARPVLYHAHYTRYSTTALMLSLSKHERARPQARTHPSTGSQDEVDGVDL
;
A
#
# COMPACT_ATOMS: atom_id res chain seq x y z
N MET A 1 14.42 -19.30 -6.60
CA MET A 1 13.88 -19.53 -7.96
C MET A 1 12.39 -19.24 -7.94
N PRO A 2 11.81 -18.65 -9.01
CA PRO A 2 10.37 -18.40 -9.09
C PRO A 2 9.57 -19.68 -8.93
N PHE A 3 8.36 -19.58 -8.36
CA PHE A 3 7.47 -20.72 -8.18
C PHE A 3 6.87 -21.23 -9.50
N PHE A 4 6.87 -20.39 -10.54
CA PHE A 4 6.29 -20.67 -11.84
C PHE A 4 7.36 -21.21 -12.79
N LYS A 5 7.26 -22.50 -13.17
CA LYS A 5 8.21 -23.18 -14.07
C LYS A 5 8.39 -22.53 -15.45
N SER A 6 7.41 -21.73 -15.87
CA SER A 6 7.45 -21.00 -17.13
C SER A 6 8.32 -19.74 -17.07
N MET A 7 8.87 -19.38 -15.91
CA MET A 7 9.69 -18.19 -15.73
C MET A 7 11.18 -18.52 -15.65
N PRO A 8 12.05 -17.65 -16.22
CA PRO A 8 13.49 -17.71 -16.01
C PRO A 8 13.88 -17.62 -14.53
N GLU A 9 15.04 -18.14 -14.15
CA GLU A 9 15.53 -18.09 -12.77
C GLU A 9 15.72 -16.65 -12.25
N ASP A 10 16.12 -15.73 -13.13
CA ASP A 10 16.34 -14.30 -12.86
C ASP A 10 15.10 -13.43 -13.09
N ALA A 11 13.93 -14.05 -13.23
CA ALA A 11 12.67 -13.36 -13.47
C ALA A 11 12.33 -12.37 -12.35
N GLY A 12 11.62 -11.32 -12.72
CA GLY A 12 11.06 -10.36 -11.79
C GLY A 12 9.76 -9.76 -12.28
N PRO A 13 9.26 -8.70 -11.62
CA PRO A 13 7.97 -8.08 -11.97
C PRO A 13 7.84 -7.67 -13.45
N ALA A 14 8.94 -7.28 -14.10
CA ALA A 14 8.93 -6.96 -15.54
C ALA A 14 8.47 -8.13 -16.43
N ASN A 15 8.73 -9.38 -16.03
CA ASN A 15 8.24 -10.57 -16.75
C ASN A 15 6.72 -10.68 -16.62
N VAL A 16 6.18 -10.44 -15.42
CA VAL A 16 4.73 -10.44 -15.16
C VAL A 16 4.04 -9.34 -15.96
N PHE A 17 4.59 -8.12 -15.95
CA PHE A 17 3.98 -6.98 -16.62
C PHE A 17 3.87 -7.20 -18.13
N ARG A 18 4.94 -7.73 -18.75
CA ARG A 18 4.96 -8.05 -20.19
C ARG A 18 4.01 -9.19 -20.56
N THR A 19 3.80 -10.15 -19.65
CA THR A 19 2.89 -11.28 -19.88
C THR A 19 1.42 -10.84 -19.81
N TYR A 20 1.08 -9.89 -18.93
CA TYR A 20 -0.29 -9.42 -18.72
C TYR A 20 -0.42 -7.89 -18.91
N PRO A 21 -0.17 -7.37 -20.12
CA PRO A 21 -0.08 -5.93 -20.37
C PRO A 21 -1.39 -5.18 -20.16
N ASP A 22 -2.54 -5.83 -20.38
CA ASP A 22 -3.86 -5.21 -20.16
C ASP A 22 -4.12 -4.89 -18.69
N ILE A 23 -3.53 -5.67 -17.78
CA ILE A 23 -3.63 -5.46 -16.33
C ILE A 23 -2.52 -4.48 -15.89
N PHE A 24 -1.28 -4.79 -16.23
CA PHE A 24 -0.13 -4.05 -15.69
C PHE A 24 0.19 -2.75 -16.44
N GLY A 25 -0.39 -2.51 -17.61
CA GLY A 25 -0.36 -1.18 -18.23
C GLY A 25 -1.00 -0.11 -17.33
N HIS A 26 -2.08 -0.46 -16.62
CA HIS A 26 -2.70 0.41 -15.62
C HIS A 26 -1.81 0.61 -14.39
N TRP A 27 -1.19 -0.46 -13.90
CA TRP A 27 -0.24 -0.42 -12.80
C TRP A 27 0.94 0.51 -13.10
N VAL A 28 1.53 0.38 -14.28
CA VAL A 28 2.67 1.17 -14.74
C VAL A 28 2.29 2.65 -14.88
N LYS A 29 1.11 2.94 -15.45
CA LYS A 29 0.60 4.31 -15.55
C LYS A 29 0.35 4.95 -14.17
N MET A 30 -0.26 4.23 -13.24
CA MET A 30 -0.43 4.69 -11.86
C MET A 30 0.92 4.92 -11.19
N SER A 31 1.87 3.98 -11.37
CA SER A 31 3.21 4.09 -10.81
C SER A 31 3.95 5.33 -11.29
N GLN A 32 3.83 5.68 -12.58
CA GLN A 32 4.38 6.93 -13.12
C GLN A 32 3.76 8.17 -12.47
N ALA A 33 2.43 8.18 -12.31
CA ALA A 33 1.74 9.31 -11.68
C ALA A 33 2.16 9.50 -10.22
N VAL A 34 2.26 8.41 -9.46
CA VAL A 34 2.64 8.44 -8.03
C VAL A 34 4.11 8.83 -7.85
N MET A 35 5.03 8.19 -8.60
CA MET A 35 6.47 8.28 -8.33
C MET A 35 7.19 9.39 -9.11
N ASN A 36 6.61 9.87 -10.21
CA ASN A 36 7.19 10.95 -11.03
C ASN A 36 6.22 12.10 -11.31
N GLY A 37 4.95 12.02 -10.90
CA GLY A 37 3.99 13.11 -11.04
C GLY A 37 4.15 14.21 -9.99
N PRO A 38 3.29 15.24 -10.01
CA PRO A 38 3.28 16.31 -9.02
C PRO A 38 3.03 15.76 -7.61
N SER A 39 3.86 16.17 -6.64
CA SER A 39 3.84 15.67 -5.26
C SER A 39 4.58 16.68 -4.36
N PRO A 40 4.20 16.81 -3.06
CA PRO A 40 5.00 17.56 -2.08
C PRO A 40 6.38 16.95 -1.83
N PHE A 41 6.52 15.64 -2.08
CA PHE A 41 7.81 14.93 -2.04
C PHE A 41 8.51 14.97 -3.39
N SER A 42 9.82 15.17 -3.36
CA SER A 42 10.73 14.94 -4.47
C SER A 42 10.70 13.47 -4.93
N PRO A 43 11.17 13.16 -6.15
CA PRO A 43 11.35 11.76 -6.58
C PRO A 43 12.21 10.93 -5.62
N GLY A 44 13.28 11.51 -5.06
CA GLY A 44 14.17 10.83 -4.11
C GLY A 44 13.47 10.50 -2.78
N GLU A 45 12.71 11.43 -2.21
CA GLU A 45 11.94 11.19 -0.99
C GLU A 45 10.85 10.13 -1.20
N ARG A 46 10.22 10.09 -2.38
CA ARG A 46 9.25 9.04 -2.72
C ARG A 46 9.91 7.67 -2.81
N GLU A 47 11.10 7.58 -3.42
CA GLU A 47 11.88 6.34 -3.41
C GLU A 47 12.34 5.98 -2.00
N LEU A 48 12.76 6.94 -1.15
CA LEU A 48 13.09 6.67 0.25
C LEU A 48 11.90 6.05 1.01
N ILE A 49 10.69 6.62 0.88
CA ILE A 49 9.48 6.06 1.49
C ILE A 49 9.20 4.67 0.92
N ALA A 50 9.34 4.47 -0.39
CA ALA A 50 9.15 3.17 -1.02
C ALA A 50 10.14 2.11 -0.51
N THR A 51 11.43 2.45 -0.44
CA THR A 51 12.51 1.59 0.07
C THR A 51 12.29 1.25 1.53
N TYR A 52 11.86 2.22 2.35
CA TYR A 52 11.52 2.00 3.76
C TYR A 52 10.37 0.98 3.91
N VAL A 53 9.31 1.10 3.10
CA VAL A 53 8.17 0.16 3.14
C VAL A 53 8.60 -1.28 2.80
N VAL A 54 9.43 -1.46 1.77
CA VAL A 54 9.88 -2.81 1.37
C VAL A 54 10.94 -3.37 2.29
N GLY A 55 11.75 -2.53 2.92
CA GLY A 55 12.67 -2.93 3.98
C GLY A 55 11.94 -3.42 5.22
N LEU A 56 10.90 -2.70 5.66
CA LEU A 56 10.03 -3.14 6.77
C LEU A 56 9.31 -4.46 6.48
N ALA A 57 8.98 -4.72 5.21
CA ALA A 57 8.33 -5.95 4.78
C ALA A 57 9.32 -7.07 4.43
N GLU A 58 10.62 -6.84 4.60
CA GLU A 58 11.70 -7.80 4.34
C GLU A 58 11.68 -8.37 2.90
N CYS A 59 11.20 -7.57 1.93
CA CYS A 59 11.11 -7.97 0.53
C CYS A 59 12.44 -7.66 -0.19
N GLU A 60 13.40 -8.58 -0.12
CA GLU A 60 14.78 -8.38 -0.57
C GLU A 60 14.90 -7.96 -2.04
N TYR A 61 14.10 -8.54 -2.95
CA TYR A 61 14.08 -8.14 -4.37
C TYR A 61 13.72 -6.66 -4.51
N ALA A 62 12.62 -6.24 -3.87
CA ALA A 62 12.13 -4.89 -3.99
C ALA A 62 13.05 -3.91 -3.27
N TYR A 63 13.62 -4.32 -2.13
CA TYR A 63 14.61 -3.55 -1.40
C TYR A 63 15.83 -3.26 -2.26
N ALA A 64 16.45 -4.27 -2.88
CA ALA A 64 17.62 -4.07 -3.75
C ALA A 64 17.32 -3.09 -4.91
N ALA A 65 16.17 -3.24 -5.56
CA ALA A 65 15.77 -2.38 -6.68
C ALA A 65 15.50 -0.93 -6.26
N HIS A 66 14.83 -0.73 -5.12
CA HIS A 66 14.44 0.60 -4.67
C HIS A 66 15.55 1.32 -3.90
N ALA A 67 16.39 0.62 -3.13
CA ALA A 67 17.58 1.19 -2.52
C ALA A 67 18.54 1.77 -3.57
N ALA A 68 18.79 1.01 -4.65
CA ALA A 68 19.58 1.52 -5.78
C ALA A 68 18.94 2.77 -6.42
N ALA A 69 17.61 2.82 -6.53
CA ALA A 69 16.89 3.98 -7.05
C ALA A 69 16.94 5.19 -6.10
N THR A 70 16.80 4.97 -4.79
CA THR A 70 16.95 5.98 -3.74
C THR A 70 18.32 6.66 -3.84
N CYS A 71 19.40 5.87 -3.91
CA CYS A 71 20.75 6.41 -4.11
C CYS A 71 20.92 7.12 -5.45
N ALA A 72 20.33 6.60 -6.53
CA ALA A 72 20.39 7.24 -7.85
C ALA A 72 19.66 8.61 -7.91
N TRP A 73 18.75 8.88 -6.99
CA TRP A 73 18.12 10.20 -6.80
C TRP A 73 18.89 11.13 -5.84
N GLY A 74 20.06 10.72 -5.37
CA GLY A 74 20.94 11.54 -4.54
C GLY A 74 20.67 11.46 -3.04
N ILE A 75 19.85 10.51 -2.59
CA ILE A 75 19.73 10.20 -1.16
C ILE A 75 20.99 9.44 -0.72
N GLU A 76 21.51 9.76 0.47
CA GLU A 76 22.72 9.16 1.02
C GLU A 76 22.60 7.63 1.16
N GLU A 77 23.65 6.92 0.75
CA GLU A 77 23.76 5.47 0.97
C GLU A 77 23.83 5.18 2.48
N GLY A 78 23.10 4.17 2.96
CA GLY A 78 23.03 3.86 4.39
C GLY A 78 21.92 4.59 5.15
N LEU A 79 21.30 5.64 4.59
CA LEU A 79 20.23 6.36 5.28
C LEU A 79 19.00 5.47 5.51
N VAL A 80 18.63 4.64 4.54
CA VAL A 80 17.45 3.77 4.69
C VAL A 80 17.70 2.69 5.74
N GLU A 81 18.90 2.12 5.76
CA GLU A 81 19.35 1.16 6.77
C GLU A 81 19.29 1.77 8.17
N ALA A 82 19.76 3.02 8.33
CA ALA A 82 19.67 3.76 9.58
C ALA A 82 18.21 3.99 9.99
N LEU A 83 17.32 4.34 9.05
CA LEU A 83 15.89 4.51 9.31
C LEU A 83 15.22 3.18 9.69
N LEU A 84 15.61 2.06 9.10
CA LEU A 84 15.08 0.73 9.45
C LEU A 84 15.51 0.31 10.85
N ALA A 85 16.74 0.63 11.24
CA ALA A 85 17.26 0.37 12.57
C ALA A 85 16.59 1.25 13.63
N ASP A 86 16.62 2.57 13.44
CA ASP A 86 16.01 3.54 14.34
C ASP A 86 15.75 4.91 13.65
N PRO A 87 14.48 5.19 13.26
CA PRO A 87 14.10 6.48 12.68
C PRO A 87 14.37 7.68 13.58
N GLU A 88 14.47 7.49 14.90
CA GLU A 88 14.64 8.61 15.83
C GLU A 88 16.07 9.14 15.87
N THR A 89 17.06 8.33 15.51
CA THR A 89 18.48 8.71 15.50
C THR A 89 19.03 8.92 14.09
N ALA A 90 18.33 8.48 13.05
CA ALA A 90 18.72 8.68 11.66
C ALA A 90 18.79 10.18 11.26
N ALA A 91 19.73 10.52 10.39
CA ALA A 91 19.97 11.87 9.89
C ALA A 91 18.94 12.28 8.82
N ILE A 92 17.67 12.39 9.20
CA ILE A 92 16.58 12.87 8.34
C ILE A 92 15.91 14.11 8.94
N GLU A 93 15.28 14.93 8.10
CA GLU A 93 14.52 16.10 8.58
C GLU A 93 13.47 15.67 9.62
N PRO A 94 13.33 16.37 10.77
CA PRO A 94 12.45 15.96 11.86
C PRO A 94 11.00 15.72 11.46
N LYS A 95 10.48 16.47 10.47
CA LYS A 95 9.11 16.31 9.97
C LYS A 95 8.84 14.93 9.34
N PHE A 96 9.88 14.22 8.87
CA PHE A 96 9.71 12.88 8.30
C PHE A 96 9.47 11.81 9.37
N LYS A 97 9.89 12.01 10.61
CA LYS A 97 9.76 11.00 11.66
C LYS A 97 8.30 10.55 11.90
N PRO A 98 7.32 11.44 12.15
CA PRO A 98 5.92 11.02 12.28
C PRO A 98 5.35 10.45 10.99
N LEU A 99 5.79 10.94 9.83
CA LEU A 99 5.40 10.37 8.53
C LEU A 99 5.88 8.92 8.40
N LEU A 100 7.14 8.63 8.75
CA LEU A 100 7.71 7.29 8.70
C LEU A 100 7.13 6.37 9.77
N ALA A 101 6.77 6.90 10.95
CA ALA A 101 6.02 6.15 11.96
C ALA A 101 4.63 5.73 11.43
N PHE A 102 3.92 6.65 10.76
CA PHE A 102 2.65 6.36 10.08
C PHE A 102 2.85 5.28 9.00
N VAL A 103 3.85 5.45 8.12
CA VAL A 103 4.18 4.50 7.04
C VAL A 103 4.52 3.12 7.61
N LYS A 104 5.30 3.04 8.69
CA LYS A 104 5.65 1.80 9.38
C LYS A 104 4.41 1.08 9.90
N LYS A 105 3.54 1.81 10.61
CA LYS A 105 2.29 1.25 11.15
C LYS A 105 1.35 0.77 10.05
N LEU A 106 1.22 1.54 8.97
CA LEU A 106 0.39 1.18 7.81
C LEU A 106 0.94 -0.04 7.08
N THR A 107 2.26 -0.20 7.02
CA THR A 107 2.92 -1.36 6.40
C THR A 107 2.71 -2.64 7.22
N LEU A 108 2.97 -2.58 8.52
CA LEU A 108 3.04 -3.77 9.39
C LEU A 108 1.68 -4.14 10.00
N THR A 109 0.87 -3.14 10.35
CA THR A 109 -0.40 -3.32 11.08
C THR A 109 -1.51 -2.40 10.56
N PRO A 110 -1.86 -2.44 9.27
CA PRO A 110 -2.82 -1.51 8.66
C PRO A 110 -4.20 -1.53 9.33
N SER A 111 -4.62 -2.65 9.93
CA SER A 111 -5.90 -2.75 10.65
C SER A 111 -5.94 -1.98 11.97
N LYS A 112 -4.78 -1.51 12.47
CA LYS A 112 -4.64 -0.79 13.75
C LYS A 112 -4.51 0.73 13.56
N MET A 113 -4.64 1.24 12.33
CA MET A 113 -4.57 2.67 12.06
C MET A 113 -5.67 3.43 12.81
N ALA A 114 -5.33 4.60 13.31
CA ALA A 114 -6.19 5.49 14.09
C ALA A 114 -6.02 6.93 13.62
N LYS A 115 -7.01 7.77 13.93
CA LYS A 115 -6.98 9.21 13.59
C LYS A 115 -5.73 9.91 14.12
N ALA A 116 -5.29 9.55 15.33
CA ALA A 116 -4.09 10.10 15.97
C ALA A 116 -2.82 9.91 15.14
N ASP A 117 -2.72 8.84 14.34
CA ASP A 117 -1.54 8.62 13.49
C ASP A 117 -1.46 9.70 12.39
N ALA A 118 -2.60 10.04 11.77
CA ALA A 118 -2.67 11.10 10.77
C ALA A 118 -2.47 12.49 11.40
N GLU A 119 -3.04 12.74 12.57
CA GLU A 119 -2.89 13.99 13.31
C GLU A 119 -1.41 14.26 13.68
N ALA A 120 -0.63 13.23 14.01
CA ALA A 120 0.81 13.38 14.24
C ALA A 120 1.58 13.82 12.99
N VAL A 121 1.18 13.33 11.81
CA VAL A 121 1.78 13.75 10.53
C VAL A 121 1.47 15.22 10.24
N PHE A 122 0.22 15.64 10.45
CA PHE A 122 -0.19 17.02 10.26
C PHE A 122 0.45 17.98 11.27
N ALA A 123 0.61 17.56 12.52
CA ALA A 123 1.29 18.33 13.56
C ALA A 123 2.77 18.59 13.24
N ALA A 124 3.40 17.74 12.42
CA ALA A 124 4.75 17.96 11.89
C ALA A 124 4.82 18.91 10.68
N GLY A 125 3.70 19.46 10.24
CA GLY A 125 3.62 20.46 9.17
C GLY A 125 3.39 19.89 7.77
N TRP A 126 3.11 18.59 7.64
CA TRP A 126 2.65 18.02 6.37
C TRP A 126 1.17 18.34 6.13
N ASP A 127 0.80 18.48 4.86
CA ASP A 127 -0.60 18.67 4.45
C ASP A 127 -1.29 17.34 4.10
N GLU A 128 -2.59 17.40 3.82
CA GLU A 128 -3.36 16.23 3.40
C GLU A 128 -2.83 15.60 2.11
N ARG A 129 -2.22 16.41 1.23
CA ARG A 129 -1.67 15.92 -0.02
C ARG A 129 -0.43 15.06 0.21
N ALA A 130 0.45 15.46 1.11
CA ALA A 130 1.63 14.70 1.51
C ALA A 130 1.22 13.38 2.17
N LEU A 131 0.26 13.40 3.10
CA LEU A 131 -0.23 12.17 3.72
C LEU A 131 -0.87 11.22 2.67
N HIS A 132 -1.66 11.76 1.74
CA HIS A 132 -2.24 11.00 0.64
C HIS A 132 -1.17 10.33 -0.23
N ASP A 133 -0.15 11.07 -0.66
CA ASP A 133 0.91 10.55 -1.52
C ASP A 133 1.72 9.47 -0.78
N ALA A 134 2.00 9.65 0.52
CA ALA A 134 2.66 8.64 1.34
C ALA A 134 1.83 7.36 1.46
N ILE A 135 0.51 7.46 1.70
CA ILE A 135 -0.41 6.31 1.72
C ILE A 135 -0.37 5.56 0.37
N LEU A 136 -0.43 6.29 -0.75
CA LEU A 136 -0.39 5.67 -2.07
C LEU A 136 0.93 4.95 -2.34
N ILE A 137 2.07 5.52 -1.94
CA ILE A 137 3.38 4.87 -2.05
C ILE A 137 3.42 3.60 -1.19
N THR A 138 2.96 3.66 0.05
CA THR A 138 2.89 2.49 0.94
C THR A 138 1.99 1.40 0.39
N ALA A 139 0.79 1.74 -0.09
CA ALA A 139 -0.14 0.78 -0.68
C ALA A 139 0.43 0.14 -1.96
N ARG A 140 1.09 0.96 -2.80
CA ARG A 140 1.78 0.50 -4.01
C ARG A 140 2.88 -0.51 -3.66
N MET A 141 3.74 -0.20 -2.69
CA MET A 141 4.80 -1.13 -2.31
C MET A 141 4.24 -2.38 -1.61
N SER A 142 3.16 -2.26 -0.84
CA SER A 142 2.45 -3.40 -0.26
C SER A 142 1.90 -4.37 -1.31
N PHE A 143 1.39 -3.86 -2.44
CA PHE A 143 1.00 -4.68 -3.59
C PHE A 143 2.22 -5.34 -4.22
N MET A 144 3.31 -4.59 -4.43
CA MET A 144 4.52 -5.11 -5.06
C MET A 144 5.17 -6.21 -4.24
N ASN A 145 5.23 -6.08 -2.91
CA ASN A 145 5.76 -7.11 -2.01
C ASN A 145 5.00 -8.42 -2.19
N ARG A 146 3.66 -8.36 -2.19
CA ARG A 146 2.81 -9.54 -2.40
C ARG A 146 3.02 -10.16 -3.78
N LEU A 147 3.25 -9.33 -4.80
CA LEU A 147 3.54 -9.82 -6.14
C LEU A 147 4.91 -10.48 -6.22
N VAL A 148 5.93 -9.89 -5.61
CA VAL A 148 7.30 -10.45 -5.59
C VAL A 148 7.34 -11.76 -4.81
N GLU A 149 6.90 -11.73 -3.56
CA GLU A 149 6.91 -12.90 -2.68
C GLU A 149 6.00 -14.01 -3.22
N GLY A 150 4.83 -13.65 -3.74
CA GLY A 150 3.87 -14.61 -4.30
C GLY A 150 4.34 -15.32 -5.57
N TYR A 151 5.30 -14.74 -6.31
CA TYR A 151 5.93 -15.38 -7.47
C TYR A 151 7.25 -16.07 -7.12
N GLY A 152 7.81 -15.87 -5.93
CA GLY A 152 9.09 -16.45 -5.50
C GLY A 152 10.31 -15.84 -6.20
N PHE A 153 10.25 -14.55 -6.56
CA PHE A 153 11.40 -13.89 -7.19
C PHE A 153 12.56 -13.77 -6.22
N THR A 154 13.77 -14.07 -6.70
CA THR A 154 15.00 -13.98 -5.90
C THR A 154 15.61 -12.59 -5.97
N PRO A 155 16.34 -12.13 -4.93
CA PRO A 155 16.94 -10.82 -4.89
C PRO A 155 17.62 -10.41 -6.20
N MET A 156 17.45 -9.15 -6.57
CA MET A 156 17.99 -8.62 -7.80
C MET A 156 19.52 -8.55 -7.72
N ASP A 157 20.21 -8.97 -8.78
CA ASP A 157 21.65 -8.74 -8.91
C ASP A 157 21.97 -7.24 -8.70
N PRO A 158 22.98 -6.88 -7.86
CA PRO A 158 23.27 -5.50 -7.53
C PRO A 158 23.61 -4.61 -8.74
N GLU A 159 24.33 -5.13 -9.74
CA GLU A 159 24.69 -4.35 -10.92
C GLU A 159 23.48 -4.14 -11.83
N ARG A 160 22.62 -5.15 -11.96
CA ARG A 160 21.31 -5.01 -12.60
C ARG A 160 20.44 -3.97 -11.87
N ALA A 161 20.40 -3.98 -10.54
CA ALA A 161 19.64 -3.02 -9.75
C ALA A 161 20.11 -1.58 -9.99
N LYS A 162 21.43 -1.34 -10.03
CA LYS A 162 22.02 -0.04 -10.38
C LYS A 162 21.69 0.39 -11.81
N ALA A 163 21.75 -0.52 -12.78
CA ALA A 163 21.41 -0.23 -14.16
C ALA A 163 19.92 0.18 -14.30
N ASP A 164 19.02 -0.59 -13.68
CA ASP A 164 17.58 -0.30 -13.66
C ASP A 164 17.26 1.00 -12.92
N ALA A 165 17.98 1.32 -11.84
CA ALA A 165 17.85 2.57 -11.12
C ALA A 165 18.17 3.78 -12.01
N ARG A 166 19.29 3.74 -12.75
CA ARG A 166 19.65 4.79 -13.72
C ARG A 166 18.59 4.95 -14.79
N LEU A 167 18.07 3.83 -15.31
CA LEU A 167 17.00 3.85 -16.30
C LEU A 167 15.72 4.48 -15.75
N ARG A 168 15.38 4.20 -14.49
CA ARG A 168 14.21 4.74 -13.79
C ARG A 168 14.32 6.23 -13.52
N VAL A 169 15.52 6.72 -13.16
CA VAL A 169 15.77 8.17 -13.05
C VAL A 169 15.60 8.84 -14.42
N ALA A 170 16.12 8.22 -15.49
CA ALA A 170 16.10 8.80 -16.83
C ALA A 170 14.72 8.73 -17.53
N LYS A 171 13.94 7.66 -17.32
CA LYS A 171 12.70 7.38 -18.06
C LYS A 171 11.45 7.26 -17.19
N GLY A 172 11.57 7.41 -15.88
CA GLY A 172 10.49 7.18 -14.93
C GLY A 172 10.06 5.71 -14.84
N TYR A 173 8.87 5.52 -14.27
CA TYR A 173 8.27 4.21 -14.02
C TYR A 173 7.54 3.61 -15.23
N ARG A 174 7.14 4.43 -16.20
CA ARG A 174 6.44 3.98 -17.42
C ARG A 174 7.37 3.75 -18.59
N ASP A 175 8.08 4.79 -19.02
CA ASP A 175 8.75 4.77 -20.32
C ASP A 175 10.04 3.92 -20.31
N LYS A 176 10.42 3.39 -19.13
CA LYS A 176 11.42 2.33 -19.02
C LYS A 176 10.95 0.98 -19.60
N TYR A 177 9.65 0.80 -19.77
CA TYR A 177 9.05 -0.34 -20.49
C TYR A 177 8.60 0.14 -21.88
N PRO A 178 9.32 -0.20 -22.96
CA PRO A 178 8.98 0.25 -24.30
C PRO A 178 7.55 -0.08 -24.73
N GLU A 179 7.00 -1.20 -24.23
CA GLU A 179 5.64 -1.66 -24.52
C GLU A 179 4.56 -0.76 -23.91
N PHE A 180 4.89 0.00 -22.86
CA PHE A 180 3.99 0.91 -22.15
C PHE A 180 4.32 2.39 -22.37
N ALA A 181 5.37 2.69 -23.13
CA ALA A 181 5.78 4.06 -23.38
C ALA A 181 4.67 4.83 -24.12
N GLU A 182 4.40 6.08 -23.70
CA GLU A 182 3.48 6.92 -24.46
C GLU A 182 4.06 7.19 -25.84
N LYS A 183 3.30 6.80 -26.87
CA LYS A 183 3.55 7.31 -28.22
C LYS A 183 3.32 8.81 -28.16
N LYS A 184 4.37 9.61 -28.39
CA LYS A 184 4.22 11.05 -28.60
C LYS A 184 3.11 11.25 -29.61
N ARG A 185 2.02 11.93 -29.22
CA ARG A 185 0.97 12.31 -30.16
C ARG A 185 1.66 13.20 -31.19
N GLY A 186 1.80 12.71 -32.42
CA GLY A 186 2.15 13.57 -33.54
C GLY A 186 1.11 14.68 -33.62
N ASP A 187 1.57 15.91 -33.86
CA ASP A 187 0.74 17.10 -34.03
C ASP A 187 -0.38 16.80 -35.05
N GLY A 188 -1.61 16.59 -34.58
CA GLY A 188 -2.74 16.35 -35.49
C GLY A 188 -3.88 15.45 -35.03
N VAL A 189 -3.86 14.85 -33.83
CA VAL A 189 -5.02 14.04 -33.38
C VAL A 189 -5.77 14.73 -32.24
N ARG A 190 -6.96 15.25 -32.59
CA ARG A 190 -7.97 15.86 -31.72
C ARG A 190 -8.09 15.08 -30.41
N ALA A 191 -8.08 15.79 -29.28
CA ALA A 191 -8.24 15.20 -27.95
C ALA A 191 -9.41 14.21 -27.93
N ALA A 192 -9.14 12.97 -27.53
CA ALA A 192 -10.20 12.00 -27.31
C ALA A 192 -11.11 12.55 -26.22
N ARG A 193 -12.42 12.64 -26.50
CA ARG A 193 -13.42 13.04 -25.51
C ARG A 193 -13.27 12.16 -24.26
N PRO A 194 -13.46 12.70 -23.06
CA PRO A 194 -13.38 11.90 -21.84
C PRO A 194 -14.37 10.75 -21.95
N VAL A 195 -13.89 9.53 -21.76
CA VAL A 195 -14.74 8.36 -21.54
C VAL A 195 -15.44 8.62 -20.21
N LEU A 196 -16.66 9.15 -20.25
CA LEU A 196 -17.55 9.15 -19.10
C LEU A 196 -17.83 7.69 -18.77
N TYR A 197 -17.21 7.21 -17.71
CA TYR A 197 -17.58 5.94 -17.09
C TYR A 197 -19.04 6.09 -16.64
N HIS A 198 -20.00 5.58 -17.43
CA HIS A 198 -21.36 5.40 -16.95
C HIS A 198 -21.29 4.32 -15.87
N ALA A 199 -21.26 4.75 -14.61
CA ALA A 199 -21.45 3.88 -13.49
C ALA A 199 -22.89 3.32 -13.57
N HIS A 200 -23.03 2.11 -14.08
CA HIS A 200 -24.20 1.29 -13.80
C HIS A 200 -24.15 0.89 -12.32
N TYR A 201 -24.54 1.82 -11.45
CA TYR A 201 -24.99 1.46 -10.11
C TYR A 201 -26.34 0.77 -10.28
N THR A 202 -26.33 -0.55 -10.27
CA THR A 202 -27.52 -1.34 -10.00
C THR A 202 -28.01 -0.90 -8.62
N ARG A 203 -29.17 -0.24 -8.59
CA ARG A 203 -29.85 0.13 -7.35
C ARG A 203 -30.16 -1.17 -6.60
N TYR A 204 -29.41 -1.47 -5.54
CA TYR A 204 -29.97 -2.28 -4.47
C TYR A 204 -31.07 -1.42 -3.84
N SER A 205 -32.31 -1.67 -4.25
CA SER A 205 -33.49 -1.08 -3.62
C SER A 205 -33.43 -1.38 -2.13
N THR A 206 -33.53 -0.34 -1.31
CA THR A 206 -33.59 -0.39 0.16
C THR A 206 -34.72 -1.28 0.69
N THR A 207 -35.62 -1.77 -0.16
CA THR A 207 -36.66 -2.74 0.20
C THR A 207 -36.12 -4.18 0.41
N ALA A 208 -35.01 -4.58 -0.24
CA ALA A 208 -34.49 -5.94 -0.14
C ALA A 208 -33.72 -6.22 1.17
N LEU A 209 -33.04 -5.21 1.73
CA LEU A 209 -32.31 -5.36 3.00
C LEU A 209 -33.26 -5.40 4.20
N MET A 210 -34.39 -4.66 4.14
CA MET A 210 -35.43 -4.67 5.19
C MET A 210 -36.20 -6.01 5.29
N LEU A 211 -36.33 -6.74 4.17
CA LEU A 211 -37.01 -8.05 4.16
C LEU A 211 -36.12 -9.20 4.69
N SER A 212 -34.79 -9.06 4.67
CA SER A 212 -33.88 -10.04 5.25
C SER A 212 -33.77 -9.89 6.77
N LEU A 213 -33.90 -8.67 7.31
CA LEU A 213 -33.87 -8.43 8.76
C LEU A 213 -35.19 -8.83 9.45
N SER A 214 -36.35 -8.71 8.77
CA SER A 214 -37.66 -9.15 9.29
C SER A 214 -37.81 -10.67 9.47
N LYS A 215 -37.02 -11.47 8.73
CA LYS A 215 -37.08 -12.94 8.84
C LYS A 215 -36.21 -13.51 9.95
N HIS A 216 -35.19 -12.77 10.41
CA HIS A 216 -34.35 -13.21 11.53
C HIS A 216 -34.90 -12.86 12.92
N GLU A 217 -35.74 -11.84 13.05
CA GLU A 217 -36.38 -11.51 14.34
C GLU A 217 -37.54 -12.46 14.72
N ARG A 218 -38.07 -13.25 13.76
CA ARG A 218 -39.13 -14.24 14.01
C ARG A 218 -38.63 -15.63 14.41
N ALA A 219 -37.32 -15.80 14.61
CA ALA A 219 -36.71 -17.09 14.97
C ALA A 219 -35.99 -17.07 16.33
N ARG A 220 -36.35 -16.16 17.26
CA ARG A 220 -35.96 -16.31 18.67
C ARG A 220 -36.94 -17.26 19.37
N PRO A 221 -36.50 -18.37 19.97
CA PRO A 221 -37.37 -19.17 20.82
C PRO A 221 -37.80 -18.32 22.03
N GLN A 222 -39.11 -18.32 22.32
CA GLN A 222 -39.66 -17.69 23.52
C GLN A 222 -38.98 -18.29 24.77
N ALA A 223 -38.44 -17.41 25.62
CA ALA A 223 -37.95 -17.79 26.92
C ALA A 223 -39.10 -18.41 27.72
N ARG A 224 -38.93 -19.67 28.16
CA ARG A 224 -39.85 -20.31 29.10
C ARG A 224 -39.81 -19.52 30.41
N THR A 225 -40.93 -18.90 30.76
CA THR A 225 -41.16 -18.32 32.07
C THR A 225 -41.30 -19.44 33.10
N HIS A 226 -40.37 -19.55 34.04
CA HIS A 226 -40.58 -20.32 35.26
C HIS A 226 -41.44 -19.49 36.23
N PRO A 227 -42.44 -20.08 36.90
CA PRO A 227 -43.24 -19.35 37.88
C PRO A 227 -42.45 -19.11 39.17
N SER A 228 -42.53 -17.88 39.67
CA SER A 228 -42.02 -17.48 40.98
C SER A 228 -42.85 -18.13 42.09
N THR A 229 -42.20 -18.84 42.99
CA THR A 229 -42.74 -19.10 44.34
C THR A 229 -42.04 -18.15 45.30
N GLY A 230 -42.83 -17.25 45.88
CA GLY A 230 -42.37 -16.30 46.88
C GLY A 230 -42.26 -16.91 48.28
N SER A 231 -41.37 -16.26 49.05
CA SER A 231 -41.29 -16.10 50.51
C SER A 231 -41.38 -17.34 51.40
N GLN A 232 -40.36 -17.53 52.23
CA GLN A 232 -40.51 -17.34 53.68
C GLN A 232 -39.16 -17.07 54.34
N ASP A 233 -39.20 -16.09 55.24
CA ASP A 233 -38.19 -15.73 56.21
C ASP A 233 -37.81 -16.93 57.09
N GLU A 234 -36.53 -17.05 57.48
CA GLU A 234 -36.22 -17.43 58.86
C GLU A 234 -34.80 -16.97 59.25
N VAL A 235 -34.73 -16.56 60.51
CA VAL A 235 -33.65 -15.84 61.20
C VAL A 235 -32.79 -16.86 61.98
N ASP A 236 -31.61 -16.42 62.39
CA ASP A 236 -30.77 -16.90 63.50
C ASP A 236 -29.70 -17.99 63.26
N GLY A 237 -28.49 -17.69 63.77
CA GLY A 237 -27.65 -18.72 64.41
C GLY A 237 -26.17 -18.86 64.00
N VAL A 238 -25.30 -17.99 64.55
CA VAL A 238 -24.09 -18.27 65.38
C VAL A 238 -23.09 -19.41 65.02
N ASP A 239 -21.78 -19.05 65.09
CA ASP A 239 -20.51 -19.83 65.28
C ASP A 239 -20.15 -20.95 64.28
N LEU A 240 -18.92 -21.14 63.78
CA LEU A 240 -17.54 -20.88 64.23
C LEU A 240 -16.63 -20.43 63.07
#